data_AF-A0A0N4VSQ7-F1
#
_entry.id   AF-A0A0N4VSQ7-F1
#
_cell.length_a   1.000
_cell.length_b   1.000
_cell.length_c   1.000
_cell.angle_alpha   90.00
_cell.angle_beta   90.00
_cell.angle_gamma   90.00
#
_symmetry.space_group_name_H-M   'P 1'
#
loop_
_entity.id
_entity.type
_entity.pdbx_description
1 polymer ?
#
loop_
_entity_poly.entity_id
_entity_poly.type
_entity_poly.pdbx_seq_one_letter_code
_entity_poly.pdbx_strand_id
1 'polypeptide(L)'
;MLWDGMQAFKCEAFLIEKELDVYRAHPSLGMSIVEVIAEIAIEMDKKKFKSTVLPLLKSYLDTAITRTSVEFLYLALLLKDRFPSYMSNSVSFIQKDGSCDFTANDFTFLLLIVKKCDSTALAPLLNTLLASSRASGQFSDVYSNVVEKWCTSGDESKVLERIFNTVKLTLSTGDATYKDILAVFSPALLKGIVQVARGKQTPQQRVLHRKIADFCKFTEEVLSAVKDDSELIEVINALDTAESFDSLTGSNLIDHLVGRLSHEGVAKWIQTANKPWSFRHICAAFPHWSNEAKVEALTNLLQRPRAQEVQYAVGNCIDSMFKMKVRAGELVNVSMGEGGEDALKQTAITIFGKDVLKSGLKKMKSCEYAKSALQIFWICLKLWSKMASSDEMSEGYASNAEELFMIAQGDEDSLKVLLDLLLGILSQPMKYHRTVVYYVFVQLLPHFKKQHTMMMNDDELADDEGSEGDSSSDEDEEMEDNDDAPVESESDSDEEEVEPEALSRLESALGKAAVKRKGDA
;
A
#
# COMPACT_ATOMS: atom_id res chain seq x y z
N MET A 1 2.30 -53.48 -35.65
CA MET A 1 1.44 -52.31 -35.97
C MET A 1 -0.06 -52.58 -35.84
N LEU A 2 -0.70 -53.46 -36.63
CA LEU A 2 -2.15 -53.75 -36.48
C LEU A 2 -2.50 -54.52 -35.19
N TRP A 3 -1.57 -55.36 -34.69
CA TRP A 3 -1.75 -56.12 -33.45
C TRP A 3 -1.52 -55.28 -32.19
N ASP A 4 -0.50 -54.41 -32.19
CA ASP A 4 -0.20 -53.51 -31.05
C ASP A 4 -1.33 -52.51 -30.82
N GLY A 5 -1.93 -51.98 -31.89
CA GLY A 5 -3.09 -51.10 -31.82
C GLY A 5 -4.36 -51.79 -31.30
N MET A 6 -4.52 -53.10 -31.52
CA MET A 6 -5.66 -53.90 -31.03
C MET A 6 -5.50 -54.34 -29.56
N GLN A 7 -4.28 -54.57 -29.09
CA GLN A 7 -4.00 -54.85 -27.67
C GLN A 7 -4.12 -53.59 -26.81
N ALA A 8 -3.60 -52.44 -27.27
CA ALA A 8 -3.83 -51.16 -26.61
C ALA A 8 -5.33 -50.82 -26.54
N PHE A 9 -6.08 -51.08 -27.62
CA PHE A 9 -7.52 -50.83 -27.73
C PHE A 9 -8.38 -51.57 -26.68
N LYS A 10 -7.99 -52.79 -26.28
CA LYS A 10 -8.69 -53.54 -25.21
C LYS A 10 -8.28 -53.08 -23.81
N CYS A 11 -7.08 -52.54 -23.66
CA CYS A 11 -6.55 -52.11 -22.38
C CYS A 11 -7.22 -50.82 -21.89
N GLU A 12 -7.33 -49.81 -22.75
CA GLU A 12 -7.91 -48.49 -22.41
C GLU A 12 -9.40 -48.58 -22.00
N ALA A 13 -10.20 -49.35 -22.74
CA ALA A 13 -11.62 -49.56 -22.44
C ALA A 13 -11.83 -50.29 -21.09
N PHE A 14 -11.02 -51.31 -20.84
CA PHE A 14 -11.05 -52.10 -19.62
C PHE A 14 -10.63 -51.28 -18.40
N LEU A 15 -9.66 -50.37 -18.56
CA LEU A 15 -9.28 -49.45 -17.49
C LEU A 15 -10.44 -48.53 -17.12
N ILE A 16 -11.12 -47.94 -18.11
CA ILE A 16 -12.29 -47.09 -17.84
C ILE A 16 -13.41 -47.88 -17.15
N GLU A 17 -13.71 -49.11 -17.58
CA GLU A 17 -14.71 -49.95 -16.91
C GLU A 17 -14.33 -50.23 -15.45
N LYS A 18 -13.05 -50.53 -15.19
CA LYS A 18 -12.56 -50.73 -13.82
C LYS A 18 -12.70 -49.48 -12.97
N GLU A 19 -12.33 -48.32 -13.49
CA GLU A 19 -12.48 -47.05 -12.79
C GLU A 19 -13.95 -46.75 -12.46
N LEU A 20 -14.87 -47.04 -13.39
CA LEU A 20 -16.31 -46.91 -13.14
C LEU A 20 -16.83 -47.93 -12.10
N ASP A 21 -16.25 -49.13 -12.03
CA ASP A 21 -16.56 -50.10 -10.97
C ASP A 21 -16.05 -49.65 -9.60
N VAL A 22 -14.86 -49.06 -9.54
CA VAL A 22 -14.33 -48.43 -8.31
C VAL A 22 -15.26 -47.31 -7.88
N TYR A 23 -15.76 -46.48 -8.80
CA TYR A 23 -16.71 -45.42 -8.46
C TYR A 23 -17.99 -45.99 -7.83
N ARG A 24 -18.57 -47.03 -8.43
CA ARG A 24 -19.79 -47.66 -7.91
C ARG A 24 -19.59 -48.19 -6.49
N ALA A 25 -18.40 -48.72 -6.19
CA ALA A 25 -18.05 -49.19 -4.86
C ALA A 25 -17.71 -48.04 -3.89
N HIS A 26 -17.12 -46.95 -4.39
CA HIS A 26 -16.60 -45.83 -3.61
C HIS A 26 -16.93 -44.47 -4.24
N PRO A 27 -18.19 -43.99 -4.19
CA PRO A 27 -18.59 -42.74 -4.84
C PRO A 27 -17.84 -41.50 -4.35
N SER A 28 -17.31 -41.54 -3.12
CA SER A 28 -16.48 -40.46 -2.55
C SER A 28 -15.18 -40.19 -3.32
N LEU A 29 -14.73 -41.13 -4.17
CA LEU A 29 -13.56 -40.96 -5.04
C LEU A 29 -13.92 -40.38 -6.41
N GLY A 30 -15.15 -39.92 -6.60
CA GLY A 30 -15.72 -39.52 -7.88
C GLY A 30 -14.87 -38.57 -8.72
N MET A 31 -14.31 -37.54 -8.09
CA MET A 31 -13.53 -36.53 -8.80
C MET A 31 -12.21 -37.09 -9.34
N SER A 32 -11.49 -37.86 -8.51
CA SER A 32 -10.22 -38.50 -8.92
C SER A 32 -10.45 -39.56 -9.99
N ILE A 33 -11.55 -40.33 -9.88
CA ILE A 33 -11.91 -41.33 -10.89
C ILE A 33 -12.23 -40.64 -12.23
N VAL A 34 -12.97 -39.54 -12.19
CA VAL A 34 -13.28 -38.75 -13.39
C VAL A 34 -12.02 -38.16 -14.02
N GLU A 35 -11.06 -37.68 -13.23
CA GLU A 35 -9.75 -37.22 -13.73
C GLU A 35 -9.02 -38.33 -14.48
N VAL A 36 -8.88 -39.51 -13.88
CA VAL A 36 -8.22 -40.66 -14.52
C VAL A 36 -8.94 -41.05 -15.82
N ILE A 37 -10.28 -41.11 -15.80
CA ILE A 37 -11.06 -41.38 -17.02
C ILE A 37 -10.81 -40.32 -18.09
N ALA A 38 -10.73 -39.04 -17.71
CA ALA A 38 -10.45 -37.95 -18.64
C ALA A 38 -9.05 -38.07 -19.25
N GLU A 39 -8.03 -38.34 -18.43
CA GLU A 39 -6.64 -38.55 -18.87
C GLU A 39 -6.54 -39.70 -19.87
N ILE A 40 -7.15 -40.86 -19.56
CA ILE A 40 -7.19 -42.00 -20.49
C ILE A 40 -7.89 -41.60 -21.79
N ALA A 41 -9.02 -40.89 -21.70
CA ALA A 41 -9.81 -40.53 -22.86
C ALA A 41 -9.10 -39.52 -23.78
N ILE A 42 -8.33 -38.57 -23.25
CA ILE A 42 -7.66 -37.52 -24.03
C ILE A 42 -6.62 -38.11 -25.00
N GLU A 43 -5.95 -39.20 -24.61
CA GLU A 43 -4.99 -39.93 -25.43
C GLU A 43 -5.65 -40.69 -26.61
N MET A 44 -6.98 -40.84 -26.59
CA MET A 44 -7.71 -41.53 -27.65
C MET A 44 -7.98 -40.63 -28.87
N ASP A 45 -8.18 -41.27 -30.02
CA ASP A 45 -8.73 -40.62 -31.21
C ASP A 45 -10.28 -40.48 -31.12
N LYS A 46 -10.85 -39.59 -31.93
CA LYS A 46 -12.30 -39.29 -31.94
C LYS A 46 -13.17 -40.52 -32.22
N LYS A 47 -12.70 -41.44 -33.07
CA LYS A 47 -13.47 -42.63 -33.46
C LYS A 47 -13.51 -43.61 -32.29
N LYS A 48 -12.37 -43.85 -31.64
CA LYS A 48 -12.23 -44.68 -30.43
C LYS A 48 -13.04 -44.14 -29.27
N PHE A 49 -12.93 -42.83 -28.98
CA PHE A 49 -13.71 -42.19 -27.94
C PHE A 49 -15.21 -42.40 -28.15
N LYS A 50 -15.70 -42.15 -29.38
CA LYS A 50 -17.13 -42.31 -29.73
C LYS A 50 -17.61 -43.76 -29.60
N SER A 51 -16.82 -44.75 -30.01
CA SER A 51 -17.25 -46.15 -30.00
C SER A 51 -17.13 -46.83 -28.64
N THR A 52 -16.23 -46.33 -27.78
CA THR A 52 -15.79 -47.06 -26.58
C THR A 52 -16.10 -46.30 -25.29
N VAL A 53 -15.63 -45.06 -25.18
CA VAL A 53 -15.77 -44.28 -23.93
C VAL A 53 -17.14 -43.66 -23.80
N LEU A 54 -17.62 -43.01 -24.87
CA LEU A 54 -18.90 -42.30 -24.85
C LEU A 54 -20.09 -43.20 -24.47
N PRO A 55 -20.20 -44.46 -24.93
CA PRO A 55 -21.27 -45.37 -24.47
C PRO A 55 -21.14 -45.75 -22.99
N LEU A 56 -19.92 -46.01 -22.49
CA LEU A 56 -19.69 -46.33 -21.08
C LEU A 56 -20.05 -45.15 -20.17
N LEU A 57 -19.62 -43.95 -20.55
CA LEU A 57 -20.01 -42.72 -19.88
C LEU A 57 -21.54 -42.54 -19.90
N LYS A 58 -22.21 -42.70 -21.04
CA LYS A 58 -23.68 -42.59 -21.10
C LYS A 58 -24.38 -43.61 -20.21
N SER A 59 -23.96 -44.87 -20.24
CA SER A 59 -24.54 -45.92 -19.39
C SER A 59 -24.35 -45.60 -17.92
N TYR A 60 -23.17 -45.10 -17.54
CA TYR A 60 -22.88 -44.67 -16.19
C TYR A 60 -23.77 -43.48 -15.77
N LEU A 61 -23.90 -42.49 -16.64
CA LEU A 61 -24.68 -41.27 -16.45
C LEU A 61 -26.19 -41.50 -16.40
N ASP A 62 -26.69 -42.52 -17.11
CA ASP A 62 -28.10 -42.89 -17.09
C ASP A 62 -28.50 -43.57 -15.75
N THR A 63 -27.56 -44.25 -15.09
CA THR A 63 -27.76 -44.85 -13.75
C THR A 63 -27.50 -43.90 -12.58
N ALA A 64 -26.59 -42.93 -12.73
CA ALA A 64 -26.23 -41.95 -11.70
C ALA A 64 -27.02 -40.63 -11.88
N ILE A 65 -28.35 -40.71 -11.83
CA ILE A 65 -29.33 -39.61 -11.62
C ILE A 65 -28.93 -38.24 -12.21
N THR A 66 -29.39 -38.01 -13.45
CA THR A 66 -29.57 -36.73 -14.17
C THR A 66 -28.31 -36.00 -14.62
N ARG A 67 -28.44 -35.15 -15.66
CA ARG A 67 -27.44 -34.20 -16.20
C ARG A 67 -26.91 -33.17 -15.19
N THR A 68 -27.03 -33.45 -13.88
CA THR A 68 -26.84 -32.55 -12.76
C THR A 68 -25.90 -33.10 -11.68
N SER A 69 -25.09 -34.12 -11.99
CA SER A 69 -24.01 -34.60 -11.11
C SER A 69 -22.75 -33.73 -11.25
N VAL A 70 -22.01 -33.59 -10.16
CA VAL A 70 -20.81 -32.75 -10.04
C VAL A 70 -19.71 -33.33 -10.93
N GLU A 71 -19.53 -34.63 -10.86
CA GLU A 71 -18.53 -35.41 -11.57
C GLU A 71 -18.74 -35.36 -13.09
N PHE A 72 -20.00 -35.37 -13.54
CA PHE A 72 -20.28 -35.24 -14.97
C PHE A 72 -19.91 -33.87 -15.52
N LEU A 73 -20.30 -32.80 -14.82
CA LEU A 73 -19.93 -31.46 -15.23
C LEU A 73 -18.41 -31.31 -15.27
N TYR A 74 -17.73 -31.84 -14.27
CA TYR A 74 -16.28 -31.81 -14.19
C TYR A 74 -15.63 -32.57 -15.36
N LEU A 75 -16.07 -33.80 -15.63
CA LEU A 75 -15.61 -34.59 -16.78
C LEU A 75 -15.83 -33.87 -18.11
N ALA A 76 -17.00 -33.25 -18.27
CA ALA A 76 -17.35 -32.54 -19.49
C ALA A 76 -16.42 -31.34 -19.74
N LEU A 77 -16.06 -30.61 -18.68
CA LEU A 77 -15.10 -29.51 -18.76
C LEU A 77 -13.69 -30.02 -19.10
N LEU A 78 -13.24 -31.14 -18.52
CA LEU A 78 -11.93 -31.73 -18.83
C LEU A 78 -11.82 -32.22 -20.29
N LEU A 79 -12.92 -32.73 -20.85
CA LEU A 79 -12.93 -33.31 -22.19
C LEU A 79 -13.32 -32.33 -23.30
N LYS A 80 -13.76 -31.11 -22.96
CA LYS A 80 -14.35 -30.17 -23.93
C LYS A 80 -13.40 -29.80 -25.06
N ASP A 81 -12.10 -29.66 -24.78
CA ASP A 81 -11.14 -29.21 -25.80
C ASP A 81 -10.79 -30.34 -26.79
N ARG A 82 -10.78 -31.59 -26.32
CA ARG A 82 -10.47 -32.76 -27.17
C ARG A 82 -11.70 -33.28 -27.93
N PHE A 83 -12.86 -33.26 -27.28
CA PHE A 83 -14.10 -33.89 -27.74
C PHE A 83 -15.31 -32.93 -27.73
N PRO A 84 -15.18 -31.71 -28.28
CA PRO A 84 -16.15 -30.62 -28.07
C PRO A 84 -17.55 -30.96 -28.57
N SER A 85 -17.66 -31.54 -29.78
CA SER A 85 -18.94 -31.90 -30.39
C SER A 85 -19.74 -32.95 -29.60
N TYR A 86 -19.07 -33.73 -28.76
CA TYR A 86 -19.75 -34.72 -27.91
C TYR A 86 -20.19 -34.09 -26.60
N MET A 87 -19.36 -33.24 -26.00
CA MET A 87 -19.67 -32.54 -24.75
C MET A 87 -20.78 -31.51 -24.95
N SER A 88 -20.79 -30.78 -26.07
CA SER A 88 -21.82 -29.79 -26.41
C SER A 88 -23.24 -30.37 -26.52
N ASN A 89 -23.38 -31.67 -26.77
CA ASN A 89 -24.70 -32.32 -26.82
C ASN A 89 -25.28 -32.60 -25.41
N SER A 90 -24.41 -32.58 -24.40
CA SER A 90 -24.78 -32.93 -23.03
C SER A 90 -24.74 -31.74 -22.08
N VAL A 91 -23.88 -30.75 -22.34
CA VAL A 91 -23.71 -29.52 -21.56
C VAL A 91 -23.94 -28.31 -22.46
N SER A 92 -24.96 -27.52 -22.16
CA SER A 92 -25.49 -26.44 -23.01
C SER A 92 -24.50 -25.32 -23.29
N PHE A 93 -23.72 -24.93 -22.28
CA PHE A 93 -22.76 -23.84 -22.42
C PHE A 93 -21.46 -24.25 -23.13
N ILE A 94 -21.23 -25.54 -23.41
CA ILE A 94 -20.05 -25.99 -24.16
C ILE A 94 -20.36 -25.91 -25.65
N GLN A 95 -19.56 -25.15 -26.39
CA GLN A 95 -19.71 -24.98 -27.83
C GLN A 95 -19.04 -26.11 -28.62
N LYS A 96 -19.39 -26.24 -29.90
CA LYS A 96 -18.85 -27.30 -30.79
C LYS A 96 -17.36 -27.17 -31.09
N ASP A 97 -16.76 -26.03 -30.79
CA ASP A 97 -15.33 -25.76 -30.87
C ASP A 97 -14.58 -25.95 -29.54
N GLY A 98 -15.30 -26.23 -28.43
CA GLY A 98 -14.75 -26.43 -27.09
C GLY A 98 -14.70 -25.16 -26.24
N SER A 99 -15.03 -24.00 -26.81
CA SER A 99 -15.24 -22.78 -26.04
C SER A 99 -16.47 -22.90 -25.14
N CYS A 100 -16.58 -22.03 -24.14
CA CYS A 100 -17.77 -21.93 -23.32
C CYS A 100 -18.52 -20.64 -23.64
N ASP A 101 -19.85 -20.70 -23.60
CA ASP A 101 -20.73 -19.53 -23.63
C ASP A 101 -21.82 -19.71 -22.59
N PHE A 102 -21.68 -19.05 -21.44
CA PHE A 102 -22.55 -19.19 -20.30
C PHE A 102 -23.76 -18.25 -20.38
N THR A 103 -24.97 -18.79 -20.20
CA THR A 103 -26.21 -18.02 -20.12
C THR A 103 -26.73 -17.91 -18.69
N ALA A 104 -27.74 -17.06 -18.48
CA ALA A 104 -28.41 -16.93 -17.18
C ALA A 104 -28.98 -18.26 -16.62
N ASN A 105 -29.47 -19.13 -17.51
CA ASN A 105 -29.95 -20.46 -17.14
C ASN A 105 -28.79 -21.35 -16.68
N ASP A 106 -27.63 -21.25 -17.36
CA ASP A 106 -26.44 -22.00 -16.99
C ASP A 106 -25.91 -21.55 -15.62
N PHE A 107 -25.94 -20.26 -15.28
CA PHE A 107 -25.54 -19.80 -13.94
C PHE A 107 -26.42 -20.40 -12.84
N THR A 108 -27.73 -20.48 -13.06
CA THR A 108 -28.66 -21.10 -12.10
C THR A 108 -28.35 -22.59 -11.92
N PHE A 109 -28.10 -23.29 -13.03
CA PHE A 109 -27.69 -24.68 -13.03
C PHE A 109 -26.36 -24.89 -12.29
N LEU A 110 -25.32 -24.12 -12.64
CA LEU A 110 -23.99 -24.18 -12.03
C LEU A 110 -24.05 -23.90 -10.52
N LEU A 111 -24.85 -22.93 -10.08
CA LEU A 111 -25.05 -22.64 -8.66
C LEU A 111 -25.64 -23.84 -7.90
N LEU A 112 -26.57 -24.57 -8.52
CA LEU A 112 -27.11 -25.81 -7.94
C LEU A 112 -26.04 -26.90 -7.86
N ILE A 113 -25.16 -27.02 -8.86
CA ILE A 113 -24.05 -27.99 -8.85
C ILE A 113 -23.05 -27.66 -7.73
N VAL A 114 -22.63 -26.40 -7.63
CA VAL A 114 -21.68 -25.96 -6.59
C VAL A 114 -22.26 -26.19 -5.19
N LYS A 115 -23.58 -26.00 -4.99
CA LYS A 115 -24.26 -26.32 -3.73
C LYS A 115 -24.28 -27.81 -3.37
N LYS A 116 -24.16 -28.71 -4.34
CA LYS A 116 -24.07 -30.16 -4.11
C LYS A 116 -22.65 -30.64 -3.84
N CYS A 117 -21.63 -29.81 -4.09
CA CYS A 117 -20.24 -30.20 -3.89
C CYS A 117 -19.95 -30.38 -2.40
N ASP A 118 -19.25 -31.47 -2.06
CA ASP A 118 -18.56 -31.58 -0.78
C ASP A 118 -17.23 -30.83 -0.82
N SER A 119 -16.51 -30.84 0.32
CA SER A 119 -15.21 -30.15 0.44
C SER A 119 -14.14 -30.67 -0.52
N THR A 120 -14.24 -31.93 -0.97
CA THR A 120 -13.25 -32.56 -1.85
C THR A 120 -13.51 -32.27 -3.32
N ALA A 121 -14.77 -32.13 -3.72
CA ALA A 121 -15.16 -31.86 -5.10
C ALA A 121 -15.21 -30.39 -5.47
N LEU A 122 -15.40 -29.50 -4.49
CA LEU A 122 -15.54 -28.08 -4.75
C LEU A 122 -14.30 -27.48 -5.42
N ALA A 123 -13.10 -27.73 -4.88
CA ALA A 123 -11.89 -27.08 -5.38
C ALA A 123 -11.53 -27.49 -6.82
N PRO A 124 -11.48 -28.79 -7.18
CA PRO A 124 -11.20 -29.19 -8.57
C PRO A 124 -12.25 -28.67 -9.57
N LEU A 125 -13.53 -28.71 -9.20
CA LEU A 125 -14.61 -28.21 -10.06
C LEU A 125 -14.47 -26.70 -10.27
N LEU A 126 -14.35 -25.92 -9.19
CA LEU A 126 -14.26 -24.45 -9.29
C LEU A 126 -13.03 -24.04 -10.09
N ASN A 127 -11.88 -24.68 -9.89
CA ASN A 127 -10.67 -24.37 -10.65
C ASN A 127 -10.91 -24.54 -12.15
N THR A 128 -11.48 -25.67 -12.56
CA THR A 128 -11.69 -25.98 -13.98
C THR A 128 -12.79 -25.13 -14.60
N LEU A 129 -13.85 -24.84 -13.85
CA LEU A 129 -14.93 -23.96 -14.27
C LEU A 129 -14.44 -22.52 -14.47
N LEU A 130 -13.66 -22.00 -13.52
CA LEU A 130 -13.13 -20.64 -13.56
C LEU A 130 -12.04 -20.47 -14.62
N ALA A 131 -11.22 -21.49 -14.85
CA ALA A 131 -10.28 -21.50 -15.98
C ALA A 131 -11.04 -21.44 -17.32
N SER A 132 -12.13 -22.22 -17.44
CA SER A 132 -12.96 -22.23 -18.65
C SER A 132 -13.70 -20.90 -18.87
N SER A 133 -14.19 -20.27 -17.80
CA SER A 133 -14.85 -18.96 -17.89
C SER A 133 -13.88 -17.84 -18.24
N ARG A 134 -12.64 -17.89 -17.76
CA ARG A 134 -11.57 -16.96 -18.17
C ARG A 134 -11.24 -17.09 -19.65
N ALA A 135 -11.01 -18.31 -20.12
CA ALA A 135 -10.72 -18.58 -21.53
C ALA A 135 -11.83 -18.07 -22.47
N SER A 136 -13.06 -17.94 -21.94
CA SER A 136 -14.24 -17.47 -22.67
C SER A 136 -14.60 -16.00 -22.40
N GLY A 137 -13.81 -15.28 -21.58
CA GLY A 137 -14.07 -13.89 -21.22
C GLY A 137 -15.29 -13.65 -20.31
N GLN A 138 -15.88 -14.71 -19.74
CA GLN A 138 -17.09 -14.67 -18.91
C GLN A 138 -16.80 -14.90 -17.42
N PHE A 139 -15.55 -14.68 -16.98
CA PHE A 139 -15.13 -14.89 -15.59
C PHE A 139 -15.98 -14.09 -14.60
N SER A 140 -16.18 -12.80 -14.85
CA SER A 140 -16.94 -11.92 -13.95
C SER A 140 -18.39 -12.39 -13.75
N ASP A 141 -19.04 -12.82 -14.84
CA ASP A 141 -20.41 -13.32 -14.79
C ASP A 141 -20.52 -14.63 -14.02
N VAL A 142 -19.60 -15.58 -14.26
CA VAL A 142 -19.57 -16.86 -13.54
C VAL A 142 -19.24 -16.63 -12.07
N TYR A 143 -18.26 -15.78 -11.74
CA TYR A 143 -17.91 -15.49 -10.36
C TYR A 143 -19.09 -14.87 -9.61
N SER A 144 -19.66 -13.78 -10.11
CA SER A 144 -20.76 -13.06 -9.44
C SER A 144 -22.04 -13.89 -9.35
N ASN A 145 -22.42 -14.63 -10.40
CA ASN A 145 -23.69 -15.35 -10.42
C ASN A 145 -23.63 -16.76 -9.82
N VAL A 146 -22.44 -17.35 -9.66
CA VAL A 146 -22.28 -18.72 -9.17
C VAL A 146 -21.46 -18.74 -7.88
N VAL A 147 -20.18 -18.31 -7.97
CA VAL A 147 -19.22 -18.48 -6.87
C VAL A 147 -19.57 -17.58 -5.70
N GLU A 148 -19.72 -16.28 -5.93
CA GLU A 148 -20.06 -15.31 -4.91
C GLU A 148 -21.41 -15.64 -4.26
N LYS A 149 -22.47 -15.87 -5.05
CA LYS A 149 -23.80 -16.24 -4.52
C LYS A 149 -23.76 -17.49 -3.66
N TRP A 150 -22.89 -18.45 -3.95
CA TRP A 150 -22.69 -19.62 -3.11
C TRP A 150 -21.92 -19.25 -1.82
N CYS A 151 -20.81 -18.51 -1.92
CA CYS A 151 -19.99 -18.10 -0.78
C CYS A 151 -20.78 -17.27 0.25
N THR A 152 -21.66 -16.39 -0.22
CA THR A 152 -22.47 -15.49 0.61
C THR A 152 -23.75 -16.13 1.15
N SER A 153 -24.00 -17.41 0.85
CA SER A 153 -25.21 -18.11 1.30
C SER A 153 -25.00 -18.87 2.62
N GLY A 154 -26.04 -18.88 3.47
CA GLY A 154 -26.08 -19.66 4.71
C GLY A 154 -25.65 -18.87 5.96
N ASP A 155 -25.07 -19.57 6.93
CA ASP A 155 -24.65 -19.04 8.23
C ASP A 155 -23.53 -17.99 8.10
N GLU A 156 -23.80 -16.76 8.55
CA GLU A 156 -22.89 -15.61 8.48
C GLU A 156 -21.52 -15.88 9.09
N SER A 157 -21.44 -16.68 10.16
CA SER A 157 -20.18 -17.02 10.83
C SER A 157 -19.23 -17.83 9.95
N LYS A 158 -19.77 -18.59 8.99
CA LYS A 158 -19.02 -19.40 8.02
C LYS A 158 -18.89 -18.75 6.65
N VAL A 159 -19.70 -17.71 6.38
CA VAL A 159 -19.67 -16.98 5.10
C VAL A 159 -18.32 -16.29 4.93
N LEU A 160 -17.84 -15.56 5.94
CA LEU A 160 -16.59 -14.80 5.83
C LEU A 160 -15.37 -15.68 5.57
N GLU A 161 -15.22 -16.79 6.31
CA GLU A 161 -14.12 -17.72 6.08
C GLU A 161 -14.18 -18.38 4.69
N ARG A 162 -15.39 -18.76 4.25
CA ARG A 162 -15.61 -19.35 2.94
C ARG A 162 -15.29 -18.38 1.81
N ILE A 163 -15.67 -17.11 1.95
CA ILE A 163 -15.36 -16.06 0.96
C ILE A 163 -13.84 -15.98 0.76
N PHE A 164 -13.04 -15.76 1.82
CA PHE A 164 -11.59 -15.58 1.65
C PHE A 164 -10.89 -16.82 1.07
N ASN A 165 -11.24 -18.02 1.53
CA ASN A 165 -10.65 -19.25 0.99
C ASN A 165 -11.01 -19.45 -0.49
N THR A 166 -12.27 -19.17 -0.87
CA THR A 166 -12.75 -19.37 -2.24
C THR A 166 -12.20 -18.31 -3.18
N VAL A 167 -12.07 -17.07 -2.71
CA VAL A 167 -11.47 -15.98 -3.48
C VAL A 167 -9.99 -16.28 -3.77
N LYS A 168 -9.23 -16.72 -2.76
CA LYS A 168 -7.84 -17.09 -2.97
C LYS A 168 -7.71 -18.24 -3.97
N LEU A 169 -8.54 -19.28 -3.83
CA LEU A 169 -8.61 -20.38 -4.80
C LEU A 169 -8.92 -19.88 -6.22
N THR A 170 -9.91 -18.99 -6.32
CA THR A 170 -10.37 -18.40 -7.58
C THR A 170 -9.23 -17.71 -8.30
N LEU A 171 -8.52 -16.81 -7.62
CA LEU A 171 -7.43 -16.02 -8.19
C LEU A 171 -6.12 -16.79 -8.35
N SER A 172 -5.90 -17.88 -7.60
CA SER A 172 -4.72 -18.74 -7.77
C SER A 172 -4.81 -19.64 -9.01
N THR A 173 -5.99 -19.73 -9.62
CA THR A 173 -6.22 -20.61 -10.76
C THR A 173 -5.95 -19.89 -12.07
N GLY A 174 -4.85 -20.27 -12.75
CA GLY A 174 -4.46 -19.68 -14.04
C GLY A 174 -3.90 -18.26 -13.91
N ASP A 175 -3.73 -17.60 -15.06
CA ASP A 175 -3.19 -16.23 -15.13
C ASP A 175 -4.31 -15.21 -14.82
N ALA A 176 -4.58 -15.00 -13.53
CA ALA A 176 -5.57 -14.03 -13.10
C ALA A 176 -5.24 -12.62 -13.60
N THR A 177 -6.26 -11.92 -14.10
CA THR A 177 -6.12 -10.56 -14.65
C THR A 177 -6.63 -9.50 -13.66
N TYR A 178 -6.34 -8.23 -13.92
CA TYR A 178 -6.88 -7.13 -13.11
C TYR A 178 -8.42 -7.10 -13.11
N LYS A 179 -9.06 -7.53 -14.22
CA LYS A 179 -10.53 -7.64 -14.30
C LYS A 179 -11.09 -8.72 -13.37
N ASP A 180 -10.32 -9.79 -13.16
CA ASP A 180 -10.70 -10.83 -12.21
C ASP A 180 -10.65 -10.29 -10.78
N ILE A 181 -9.65 -9.45 -10.47
CA ILE A 181 -9.54 -8.74 -9.19
C ILE A 181 -10.74 -7.82 -8.99
N LEU A 182 -11.12 -7.03 -9.99
CA LEU A 182 -12.30 -6.16 -9.93
C LEU A 182 -13.60 -6.96 -9.69
N ALA A 183 -13.75 -8.13 -10.33
CA ALA A 183 -14.90 -8.99 -10.11
C ALA A 183 -14.91 -9.59 -8.69
N VAL A 184 -13.74 -9.95 -8.16
CA VAL A 184 -13.57 -10.52 -6.83
C VAL A 184 -13.82 -9.49 -5.73
N PHE A 185 -13.30 -8.27 -5.87
CA PHE A 185 -13.53 -7.12 -4.98
C PHE A 185 -14.92 -6.53 -5.19
N SER A 186 -15.92 -7.41 -5.19
CA SER A 186 -17.32 -7.09 -5.28
C SER A 186 -17.80 -6.28 -4.06
N PRO A 187 -18.95 -5.60 -4.18
CA PRO A 187 -19.58 -4.95 -3.03
C PRO A 187 -19.84 -5.88 -1.84
N ALA A 188 -20.10 -7.18 -2.08
CA ALA A 188 -20.34 -8.13 -1.00
C ALA A 188 -19.06 -8.48 -0.24
N LEU A 189 -17.94 -8.70 -0.94
CA LEU A 189 -16.64 -8.92 -0.30
C LEU A 189 -16.22 -7.68 0.50
N LEU A 190 -16.30 -6.50 -0.11
CA LEU A 190 -15.95 -5.23 0.56
C LEU A 190 -16.79 -5.02 1.83
N LYS A 191 -18.11 -5.28 1.77
CA LYS A 191 -18.99 -5.23 2.94
C LYS A 191 -18.54 -6.22 4.03
N GLY A 192 -18.15 -7.44 3.64
CA GLY A 192 -17.63 -8.45 4.57
C GLY A 192 -16.32 -8.03 5.24
N ILE A 193 -15.39 -7.44 4.47
CA ILE A 193 -14.14 -6.87 4.99
C ILE A 193 -14.43 -5.77 6.01
N VAL A 194 -15.35 -4.84 5.69
CA VAL A 194 -15.74 -3.74 6.60
C VAL A 194 -16.36 -4.28 7.90
N GLN A 195 -17.20 -5.31 7.81
CA GLN A 195 -17.80 -5.95 8.99
C GLN A 195 -16.76 -6.58 9.91
N VAL A 196 -15.74 -7.24 9.34
CA VAL A 196 -14.61 -7.78 10.12
C VAL A 196 -13.82 -6.63 10.74
N ALA A 197 -13.48 -5.61 9.95
CA ALA A 197 -12.66 -4.49 10.38
C ALA A 197 -13.26 -3.71 11.56
N ARG A 198 -14.59 -3.54 11.59
CA ARG A 198 -15.31 -2.80 12.64
C ARG A 198 -15.78 -3.69 13.80
N GLY A 199 -15.56 -5.00 13.71
CA GLY A 199 -16.05 -5.94 14.70
C GLY A 199 -15.31 -5.83 16.05
N LYS A 200 -15.93 -6.38 17.11
CA LYS A 200 -15.30 -6.52 18.42
C LYS A 200 -14.12 -7.50 18.35
N GLN A 201 -12.94 -7.10 18.80
CA GLN A 201 -11.66 -7.84 18.81
C GLN A 201 -11.67 -9.22 19.52
N THR A 202 -12.52 -10.13 19.07
CA THR A 202 -12.64 -11.51 19.49
C THR A 202 -11.51 -12.33 18.87
N PRO A 203 -11.14 -13.49 19.45
CA PRO A 203 -10.14 -14.36 18.84
C PRO A 203 -10.44 -14.74 17.39
N GLN A 204 -11.71 -15.02 17.06
CA GLN A 204 -12.13 -15.36 15.69
C GLN A 204 -11.96 -14.18 14.73
N GLN A 205 -12.29 -12.96 15.13
CA GLN A 205 -12.10 -11.79 14.28
C GLN A 205 -10.63 -11.45 14.07
N ARG A 206 -9.76 -11.66 15.07
CA ARG A 206 -8.31 -11.50 14.90
C ARG A 206 -7.75 -12.45 13.84
N VAL A 207 -8.25 -13.69 13.78
CA VAL A 207 -7.88 -14.64 12.71
C VAL A 207 -8.35 -14.13 11.34
N LEU A 208 -9.57 -13.60 11.25
CA LEU A 208 -10.11 -13.04 10.00
C LEU A 208 -9.33 -11.80 9.54
N HIS A 209 -8.94 -10.90 10.44
CA HIS A 209 -8.06 -9.77 10.14
C HIS A 209 -6.73 -10.22 9.51
N ARG A 210 -6.12 -11.27 10.07
CA ARG A 210 -4.89 -11.84 9.51
C ARG A 210 -5.13 -12.39 8.09
N LYS A 211 -6.24 -13.09 7.88
CA LYS A 211 -6.62 -13.58 6.55
C LYS A 211 -6.84 -12.45 5.54
N ILE A 212 -7.41 -11.32 5.98
CA ILE A 212 -7.57 -10.12 5.13
C ILE A 212 -6.20 -9.56 4.75
N ALA A 213 -5.28 -9.39 5.70
CA ALA A 213 -3.94 -8.90 5.41
C ALA A 213 -3.18 -9.83 4.44
N ASP A 214 -3.23 -11.15 4.67
CA ASP A 214 -2.65 -12.16 3.77
C ASP A 214 -3.28 -12.11 2.38
N PHE A 215 -4.59 -11.85 2.30
CA PHE A 215 -5.32 -11.70 1.05
C PHE A 215 -4.95 -10.42 0.30
N CYS A 216 -4.78 -9.29 0.98
CA CYS A 216 -4.29 -8.04 0.38
C CYS A 216 -2.89 -8.23 -0.21
N LYS A 217 -1.99 -8.91 0.51
CA LYS A 217 -0.65 -9.21 0.01
C LYS A 217 -0.69 -10.11 -1.23
N PHE A 218 -1.51 -11.15 -1.20
CA PHE A 218 -1.71 -12.02 -2.37
C PHE A 218 -2.29 -11.25 -3.57
N THR A 219 -3.25 -10.35 -3.33
CA THR A 219 -3.82 -9.47 -4.36
C THR A 219 -2.74 -8.58 -4.98
N GLU A 220 -1.86 -8.02 -4.16
CA GLU A 220 -0.71 -7.23 -4.61
C GLU A 220 0.23 -8.06 -5.51
N GLU A 221 0.52 -9.31 -5.12
CA GLU A 221 1.33 -10.24 -5.91
C GLU A 221 0.71 -10.51 -7.28
N VAL A 222 -0.61 -10.74 -7.35
CA VAL A 222 -1.34 -10.92 -8.63
C VAL A 222 -1.27 -9.65 -9.49
N LEU A 223 -1.45 -8.48 -8.88
CA LEU A 223 -1.41 -7.19 -9.58
C LEU A 223 0.03 -6.76 -9.95
N SER A 224 1.07 -7.42 -9.46
CA SER A 224 2.47 -7.09 -9.76
C SER A 224 2.80 -7.18 -11.25
N ALA A 225 2.08 -8.04 -11.99
CA ALA A 225 2.23 -8.21 -13.44
C ALA A 225 1.59 -7.07 -14.25
N VAL A 226 0.65 -6.31 -13.67
CA VAL A 226 -0.06 -5.21 -14.33
C VAL A 226 0.88 -4.01 -14.49
N LYS A 227 1.11 -3.59 -15.73
CA LYS A 227 1.98 -2.44 -16.05
C LYS A 227 1.24 -1.23 -16.57
N ASP A 228 0.00 -1.39 -16.98
CA ASP A 228 -0.82 -0.31 -17.53
C ASP A 228 -1.41 0.53 -16.39
N ASP A 229 -1.14 1.83 -16.42
CA ASP A 229 -1.62 2.76 -15.40
C ASP A 229 -3.15 2.85 -15.37
N SER A 230 -3.83 2.72 -16.52
CA SER A 230 -5.29 2.81 -16.57
C SER A 230 -5.96 1.63 -15.88
N GLU A 231 -5.40 0.43 -16.03
CA GLU A 231 -5.83 -0.78 -15.33
C GLU A 231 -5.59 -0.66 -13.82
N LEU A 232 -4.41 -0.18 -13.40
CA LEU A 232 -4.11 0.05 -11.97
C LEU A 232 -5.04 1.09 -11.35
N ILE A 233 -5.30 2.21 -12.04
CA ILE A 233 -6.20 3.27 -11.57
C ILE A 233 -7.63 2.75 -11.43
N GLU A 234 -8.09 1.87 -12.34
CA GLU A 234 -9.41 1.25 -12.23
C GLU A 234 -9.52 0.42 -10.95
N VAL A 235 -8.51 -0.40 -10.64
CA VAL A 235 -8.45 -1.17 -9.39
C VAL A 235 -8.39 -0.26 -8.16
N ILE A 236 -7.52 0.76 -8.17
CA ILE A 236 -7.41 1.73 -7.07
C ILE A 236 -8.77 2.38 -6.79
N ASN A 237 -9.46 2.85 -7.82
CA ASN A 237 -10.76 3.51 -7.66
C ASN A 237 -11.86 2.55 -7.19
N ALA A 238 -11.81 1.28 -7.60
CA ALA A 238 -12.76 0.26 -7.16
C ALA A 238 -12.56 -0.13 -5.68
N LEU A 239 -11.32 -0.09 -5.18
CA LEU A 239 -11.02 -0.35 -3.77
C LEU A 239 -11.25 0.89 -2.90
N ASP A 240 -10.86 2.06 -3.39
CA ASP A 240 -10.92 3.35 -2.68
C ASP A 240 -12.33 3.94 -2.71
N THR A 241 -13.30 3.25 -2.09
CA THR A 241 -14.73 3.58 -2.16
C THR A 241 -15.14 4.71 -1.19
N ALA A 242 -16.04 4.45 -0.23
CA ALA A 242 -16.55 5.47 0.70
C ALA A 242 -15.61 5.72 1.89
N GLU A 243 -14.65 4.83 2.12
CA GLU A 243 -13.66 4.90 3.19
C GLU A 243 -12.31 4.36 2.68
N SER A 244 -11.21 4.74 3.33
CA SER A 244 -9.87 4.25 2.99
C SER A 244 -9.76 2.75 3.25
N PHE A 245 -9.59 1.97 2.18
CA PHE A 245 -9.44 0.52 2.25
C PHE A 245 -8.21 0.09 3.08
N ASP A 246 -7.08 0.76 2.89
CA ASP A 246 -5.85 0.49 3.65
C ASP A 246 -6.04 0.75 5.15
N SER A 247 -6.71 1.87 5.50
CA SER A 247 -7.05 2.16 6.91
C SER A 247 -7.98 1.11 7.52
N LEU A 248 -8.94 0.60 6.74
CA LEU A 248 -9.89 -0.43 7.19
C LEU A 248 -9.22 -1.79 7.40
N THR A 249 -8.32 -2.16 6.51
CA THR A 249 -7.68 -3.48 6.50
C THR A 249 -6.40 -3.54 7.33
N GLY A 250 -5.80 -2.38 7.63
CA GLY A 250 -4.44 -2.30 8.16
C GLY A 250 -3.39 -2.79 7.17
N SER A 251 -3.71 -2.82 5.87
CA SER A 251 -2.80 -3.16 4.78
C SER A 251 -2.35 -1.90 4.05
N ASN A 252 -1.32 -2.02 3.20
CA ASN A 252 -0.80 -0.91 2.38
C ASN A 252 -1.08 -1.18 0.88
N LEU A 253 -2.17 -1.88 0.56
CA LEU A 253 -2.43 -2.34 -0.81
C LEU A 253 -2.59 -1.14 -1.75
N ILE A 254 -3.43 -0.17 -1.41
CA ILE A 254 -3.64 1.01 -2.25
C ILE A 254 -2.36 1.84 -2.31
N ASP A 255 -1.70 2.07 -1.18
CA ASP A 255 -0.42 2.79 -1.13
C ASP A 255 0.62 2.19 -2.09
N HIS A 256 0.78 0.86 -2.10
CA HIS A 256 1.70 0.18 -2.99
C HIS A 256 1.26 0.28 -4.47
N LEU A 257 -0.03 0.16 -4.76
CA LEU A 257 -0.55 0.29 -6.13
C LEU A 257 -0.37 1.72 -6.67
N VAL A 258 -0.67 2.73 -5.86
CA VAL A 258 -0.46 4.15 -6.19
C VAL A 258 1.04 4.44 -6.36
N GLY A 259 1.90 3.87 -5.52
CA GLY A 259 3.36 3.98 -5.61
C GLY A 259 3.97 3.42 -6.89
N ARG A 260 3.24 2.57 -7.63
CA ARG A 260 3.67 1.97 -8.90
C ARG A 260 3.27 2.76 -10.14
N LEU A 261 2.41 3.78 -10.00
CA LEU A 261 1.96 4.58 -11.14
C LEU A 261 3.14 5.28 -11.82
N SER A 262 3.13 5.30 -13.15
CA SER A 262 4.10 6.10 -13.91
C SER A 262 3.79 7.60 -13.79
N HIS A 263 4.66 8.45 -14.34
CA HIS A 263 4.39 9.89 -14.43
C HIS A 263 3.01 10.22 -15.04
N GLU A 264 2.62 9.53 -16.13
CA GLU A 264 1.32 9.76 -16.77
C GLU A 264 0.16 9.27 -15.89
N GLY A 265 0.32 8.12 -15.23
CA GLY A 265 -0.63 7.58 -14.27
C GLY A 265 -0.84 8.51 -13.07
N VAL A 266 0.24 9.06 -12.51
CA VAL A 266 0.18 10.05 -11.42
C VAL A 266 -0.54 11.31 -11.88
N ALA A 267 -0.21 11.86 -13.05
CA ALA A 267 -0.89 13.03 -13.62
C ALA A 267 -2.41 12.80 -13.73
N LYS A 268 -2.83 11.61 -14.17
CA LYS A 268 -4.24 11.26 -14.32
C LYS A 268 -4.93 11.03 -12.98
N TRP A 269 -4.34 10.23 -12.10
CA TRP A 269 -4.95 9.84 -10.83
C TRP A 269 -5.07 11.03 -9.87
N ILE A 270 -4.04 11.88 -9.79
CA ILE A 270 -4.01 12.99 -8.85
C ILE A 270 -5.10 14.03 -9.13
N GLN A 271 -5.59 14.15 -10.36
CA GLN A 271 -6.71 15.04 -10.68
C GLN A 271 -8.01 14.61 -10.00
N THR A 272 -8.19 13.30 -9.77
CA THR A 272 -9.38 12.72 -9.14
C THR A 272 -9.20 12.43 -7.65
N ALA A 273 -7.96 12.51 -7.14
CA ALA A 273 -7.61 12.27 -5.75
C ALA A 273 -8.05 13.41 -4.82
N ASN A 274 -9.35 13.55 -4.57
CA ASN A 274 -9.95 14.65 -3.81
C ASN A 274 -10.44 14.25 -2.41
N LYS A 275 -10.34 12.98 -2.02
CA LYS A 275 -10.81 12.51 -0.71
C LYS A 275 -9.75 12.80 0.36
N PRO A 276 -10.15 13.01 1.63
CA PRO A 276 -9.19 13.30 2.70
C PRO A 276 -8.08 12.26 2.85
N TRP A 277 -8.40 10.97 2.64
CA TRP A 277 -7.41 9.89 2.70
C TRP A 277 -6.60 9.73 1.41
N SER A 278 -7.04 10.27 0.27
CA SER A 278 -6.22 10.27 -0.96
C SER A 278 -4.91 11.03 -0.75
N PHE A 279 -4.91 12.07 0.10
CA PHE A 279 -3.67 12.76 0.49
C PHE A 279 -2.71 11.86 1.27
N ARG A 280 -3.22 10.94 2.09
CA ARG A 280 -2.38 9.95 2.80
C ARG A 280 -1.74 8.99 1.81
N HIS A 281 -2.52 8.50 0.85
CA HIS A 281 -2.03 7.66 -0.24
C HIS A 281 -0.94 8.35 -1.07
N ILE A 282 -1.13 9.64 -1.39
CA ILE A 282 -0.09 10.44 -2.06
C ILE A 282 1.17 10.49 -1.21
N CYS A 283 1.08 10.83 0.09
CA CYS A 283 2.25 10.93 0.96
C CYS A 283 3.00 9.59 1.10
N ALA A 284 2.28 8.47 1.18
CA ALA A 284 2.87 7.14 1.29
C ALA A 284 3.54 6.69 -0.01
N ALA A 285 2.93 6.99 -1.16
CA ALA A 285 3.43 6.64 -2.48
C ALA A 285 4.59 7.54 -2.96
N PHE A 286 4.59 8.81 -2.57
CA PHE A 286 5.51 9.84 -3.06
C PHE A 286 6.99 9.43 -3.05
N PRO A 287 7.55 8.78 -1.99
CA PRO A 287 8.95 8.39 -1.96
C PRO A 287 9.34 7.44 -3.10
N HIS A 288 8.40 6.60 -3.54
CA HIS A 288 8.59 5.52 -4.51
C HIS A 288 8.47 5.96 -5.97
N TRP A 289 7.90 7.15 -6.22
CA TRP A 289 7.74 7.70 -7.55
C TRP A 289 9.06 8.18 -8.17
N SER A 290 9.10 8.20 -9.51
CA SER A 290 10.16 8.87 -10.27
C SER A 290 10.17 10.37 -9.99
N ASN A 291 11.27 11.04 -10.29
CA ASN A 291 11.39 12.48 -10.06
C ASN A 291 10.40 13.28 -10.91
N GLU A 292 10.11 12.83 -12.13
CA GLU A 292 9.09 13.44 -13.00
C GLU A 292 7.71 13.33 -12.34
N ALA A 293 7.34 12.15 -11.84
CA ALA A 293 6.07 11.93 -11.15
C ALA A 293 5.98 12.75 -9.85
N LYS A 294 7.07 12.91 -9.11
CA LYS A 294 7.15 13.78 -7.92
C LYS A 294 6.89 15.25 -8.26
N VAL A 295 7.50 15.75 -9.34
CA VAL A 295 7.28 17.13 -9.83
C VAL A 295 5.82 17.33 -10.22
N GLU A 296 5.26 16.39 -10.97
CA GLU A 296 3.86 16.42 -11.40
C GLU A 296 2.92 16.44 -10.20
N ALA A 297 3.15 15.56 -9.22
CA ALA A 297 2.34 15.48 -8.02
C ALA A 297 2.39 16.76 -7.18
N LEU A 298 3.59 17.28 -6.89
CA LEU A 298 3.75 18.53 -6.15
C LEU A 298 3.12 19.71 -6.88
N THR A 299 3.31 19.79 -8.19
CA THR A 299 2.74 20.87 -9.02
C THR A 299 1.22 20.87 -8.94
N ASN A 300 0.59 19.70 -9.12
CA ASN A 300 -0.87 19.57 -9.02
C ASN A 300 -1.37 19.91 -7.62
N LEU A 301 -0.70 19.45 -6.56
CA LEU A 301 -1.07 19.79 -5.18
C LEU A 301 -0.97 21.30 -4.89
N LEU A 302 0.10 21.96 -5.35
CA LEU A 302 0.35 23.38 -5.15
C LEU A 302 -0.60 24.30 -5.92
N GLN A 303 -1.29 23.76 -6.94
CA GLN A 303 -2.32 24.46 -7.70
C GLN A 303 -3.73 24.32 -7.09
N ARG A 304 -3.92 23.42 -6.11
CA ARG A 304 -5.20 23.27 -5.42
C ARG A 304 -5.50 24.48 -4.51
N PRO A 305 -6.78 24.71 -4.18
CA PRO A 305 -7.15 25.69 -3.16
C PRO A 305 -6.41 25.42 -1.84
N ARG A 306 -6.02 26.49 -1.15
CA ARG A 306 -5.36 26.42 0.16
C ARG A 306 -6.27 25.72 1.17
N ALA A 307 -5.77 24.64 1.77
CA ALA A 307 -6.43 23.86 2.79
C ALA A 307 -5.38 23.19 3.68
N GLN A 308 -5.71 22.89 4.94
CA GLN A 308 -4.76 22.28 5.88
C GLN A 308 -4.27 20.91 5.38
N GLU A 309 -5.16 20.09 4.81
CA GLU A 309 -4.82 18.77 4.30
C GLU A 309 -3.85 18.84 3.12
N VAL A 310 -4.02 19.82 2.23
CA VAL A 310 -3.11 20.08 1.10
C VAL A 310 -1.77 20.56 1.62
N GLN A 311 -1.76 21.46 2.62
CA GLN A 311 -0.55 21.93 3.29
C GLN A 311 0.24 20.76 3.88
N TYR A 312 -0.41 19.89 4.66
CA TYR A 312 0.23 18.71 5.23
C TYR A 312 0.73 17.74 4.15
N ALA A 313 -0.04 17.54 3.07
CA ALA A 313 0.36 16.66 1.99
C ALA A 313 1.62 17.16 1.28
N VAL A 314 1.65 18.43 0.90
CA VAL A 314 2.83 19.05 0.26
C VAL A 314 4.02 19.04 1.21
N GLY A 315 3.81 19.41 2.47
CA GLY A 315 4.85 19.40 3.51
C GLY A 315 5.49 18.02 3.65
N ASN A 316 4.68 16.97 3.81
CA ASN A 316 5.16 15.59 3.95
C ASN A 316 5.83 15.06 2.68
N CYS A 317 5.33 15.43 1.49
CA CYS A 317 6.00 15.07 0.23
C CYS A 317 7.39 15.71 0.16
N ILE A 318 7.53 16.99 0.54
CA ILE A 318 8.82 17.68 0.61
C ILE A 318 9.74 17.02 1.64
N ASP A 319 9.25 16.77 2.84
CA ASP A 319 9.98 16.11 3.93
C ASP A 319 10.55 14.75 3.48
N SER A 320 9.75 13.95 2.77
CA SER A 320 10.16 12.63 2.29
C SER A 320 11.27 12.62 1.24
N MET A 321 11.60 13.78 0.65
CA MET A 321 12.75 13.91 -0.25
C MET A 321 14.09 13.94 0.50
N PHE A 322 14.08 14.11 1.82
CA PHE A 322 15.27 14.12 2.65
C PHE A 322 15.48 12.76 3.32
N LYS A 323 16.74 12.31 3.36
CA LYS A 323 17.16 11.06 4.01
C LYS A 323 17.88 11.40 5.31
N MET A 324 17.26 11.05 6.42
CA MET A 324 17.86 11.16 7.75
C MET A 324 18.41 9.79 8.18
N LYS A 325 19.70 9.75 8.55
CA LYS A 325 20.34 8.59 9.18
C LYS A 325 20.76 8.98 10.59
N VAL A 326 20.09 8.39 11.56
CA VAL A 326 20.46 8.48 12.98
C VAL A 326 21.12 7.17 13.38
N ARG A 327 22.32 7.24 13.93
CA ARG A 327 22.99 6.10 14.56
C ARG A 327 23.21 6.44 16.02
N ALA A 328 22.78 5.56 16.93
CA ALA A 328 22.95 5.78 18.36
C ALA A 328 24.44 5.94 18.69
N GLY A 329 24.82 7.07 19.30
CA GLY A 329 26.21 7.42 19.60
C GLY A 329 27.04 7.97 18.44
N GLU A 330 26.45 8.20 17.25
CA GLU A 330 27.11 8.85 16.10
C GLU A 330 26.31 10.09 15.64
N LEU A 331 26.94 10.91 14.78
CA LEU A 331 26.37 12.12 14.19
C LEU A 331 25.10 11.82 13.37
N VAL A 332 24.06 12.64 13.54
CA VAL A 332 22.89 12.66 12.64
C VAL A 332 23.36 13.16 11.28
N ASN A 333 23.18 12.34 10.24
CA ASN A 333 23.44 12.76 8.86
C ASN A 333 22.12 12.96 8.14
N VAL A 334 21.89 14.16 7.61
CA VAL A 334 20.75 14.48 6.77
C VAL A 334 21.25 14.86 5.38
N SER A 335 20.70 14.20 4.37
CA SER A 335 21.08 14.38 2.97
C SER A 335 19.84 14.46 2.08
N MET A 336 19.98 15.09 0.92
CA MET A 336 18.93 15.07 -0.09
C MET A 336 18.88 13.69 -0.77
N GLY A 337 17.68 13.18 -1.01
CA GLY A 337 17.44 12.00 -1.84
C GLY A 337 17.90 12.22 -3.29
N GLU A 338 18.18 11.13 -3.99
CA GLU A 338 18.64 11.19 -5.38
C GLU A 338 17.61 11.90 -6.27
N GLY A 339 18.06 12.96 -6.95
CA GLY A 339 17.23 13.81 -7.81
C GLY A 339 16.17 14.68 -7.09
N GLY A 340 16.11 14.66 -5.75
CA GLY A 340 15.17 15.48 -4.98
C GLY A 340 15.38 16.99 -5.14
N GLU A 341 16.64 17.43 -5.22
CA GLU A 341 16.97 18.84 -5.47
C GLU A 341 16.46 19.32 -6.84
N ASP A 342 16.64 18.50 -7.87
CA ASP A 342 16.16 18.81 -9.22
C ASP A 342 14.63 18.80 -9.28
N ALA A 343 13.98 17.86 -8.61
CA ALA A 343 12.52 17.83 -8.50
C ALA A 343 11.97 19.09 -7.81
N LEU A 344 12.58 19.54 -6.71
CA LEU A 344 12.23 20.79 -6.03
C LEU A 344 12.40 22.02 -6.95
N LYS A 345 13.53 22.10 -7.66
CA LYS A 345 13.79 23.18 -8.62
C LYS A 345 12.78 23.18 -9.77
N GLN A 346 12.48 22.03 -10.37
CA GLN A 346 11.49 21.95 -11.46
C GLN A 346 10.09 22.32 -10.98
N THR A 347 9.68 21.83 -9.81
CA THR A 347 8.41 22.23 -9.18
C THR A 347 8.35 23.75 -8.99
N ALA A 348 9.41 24.36 -8.45
CA ALA A 348 9.48 25.80 -8.27
C ALA A 348 9.47 26.58 -9.60
N ILE A 349 10.10 26.06 -10.66
CA ILE A 349 10.04 26.66 -12.01
C ILE A 349 8.59 26.67 -12.51
N THR A 350 7.88 25.55 -12.37
CA THR A 350 6.51 25.42 -12.84
C THR A 350 5.55 26.33 -12.07
N ILE A 351 5.75 26.50 -10.77
CA ILE A 351 4.86 27.28 -9.89
C ILE A 351 5.15 28.78 -9.92
N PHE A 352 6.43 29.19 -9.89
CA PHE A 352 6.82 30.60 -9.76
C PHE A 352 7.43 31.20 -11.04
N GLY A 353 7.76 30.36 -12.02
CA GLY A 353 8.43 30.77 -13.25
C GLY A 353 9.96 30.69 -13.14
N LYS A 354 10.59 30.40 -14.30
CA LYS A 354 12.03 30.19 -14.42
C LYS A 354 12.86 31.41 -14.00
N ASP A 355 12.37 32.62 -14.27
CA ASP A 355 13.11 33.85 -14.01
C ASP A 355 13.13 34.20 -12.52
N VAL A 356 12.04 33.95 -11.80
CA VAL A 356 11.96 34.11 -10.35
C VAL A 356 12.95 33.18 -9.66
N LEU A 357 12.97 31.90 -10.05
CA LEU A 357 13.90 30.93 -9.48
C LEU A 357 15.35 31.31 -9.80
N LYS A 358 15.67 31.64 -11.06
CA LYS A 358 17.04 32.06 -11.45
C LYS A 358 17.52 33.28 -10.65
N SER A 359 16.65 34.27 -10.46
CA SER A 359 16.95 35.47 -9.69
C SER A 359 17.23 35.13 -8.22
N GLY A 360 16.35 34.36 -7.58
CA GLY A 360 16.51 33.91 -6.19
C GLY A 360 17.78 33.08 -5.98
N LEU A 361 18.03 32.09 -6.84
CA LEU A 361 19.24 31.26 -6.79
C LEU A 361 20.51 32.08 -7.00
N LYS A 362 20.49 33.08 -7.90
CA LYS A 362 21.65 33.97 -8.12
C LYS A 362 22.00 34.77 -6.86
N LYS A 363 21.00 35.29 -6.14
CA LYS A 363 21.20 36.01 -4.87
C LYS A 363 21.82 35.13 -3.78
N MET A 364 21.60 33.82 -3.82
CA MET A 364 22.20 32.87 -2.87
C MET A 364 23.56 32.32 -3.31
N LYS A 365 24.02 32.61 -4.54
CA LYS A 365 25.35 32.17 -5.00
C LYS A 365 26.51 32.92 -4.33
N SER A 366 26.24 34.05 -3.68
CA SER A 366 27.24 34.85 -2.96
C SER A 366 27.77 34.18 -1.69
N CYS A 367 27.01 33.25 -1.11
CA CYS A 367 27.43 32.52 0.09
C CYS A 367 28.29 31.31 -0.30
N GLU A 368 29.60 31.39 -0.07
CA GLU A 368 30.56 30.35 -0.48
C GLU A 368 30.41 29.04 0.31
N TYR A 369 30.02 29.12 1.58
CA TYR A 369 30.02 27.96 2.49
C TYR A 369 28.68 27.22 2.58
N ALA A 370 27.57 27.82 2.11
CA ALA A 370 26.22 27.32 2.34
C ALA A 370 25.37 27.13 1.07
N LYS A 371 25.99 27.24 -0.10
CA LYS A 371 25.31 27.50 -1.39
C LYS A 371 24.17 26.53 -1.71
N SER A 372 24.36 25.22 -1.53
CA SER A 372 23.31 24.24 -1.84
C SER A 372 22.22 24.22 -0.77
N ALA A 373 22.60 24.30 0.50
CA ALA A 373 21.68 24.20 1.63
C ALA A 373 20.70 25.37 1.67
N LEU A 374 21.21 26.61 1.54
CA LEU A 374 20.36 27.81 1.53
C LEU A 374 19.44 27.85 0.31
N GLN A 375 19.93 27.42 -0.86
CA GLN A 375 19.11 27.36 -2.08
C GLN A 375 17.93 26.41 -1.93
N ILE A 376 18.18 25.21 -1.41
CA ILE A 376 17.13 24.23 -1.15
C ILE A 376 16.15 24.78 -0.11
N PHE A 377 16.66 25.35 0.97
CA PHE A 377 15.83 25.88 2.05
C PHE A 377 14.92 27.02 1.58
N TRP A 378 15.47 27.95 0.79
CA TRP A 378 14.71 29.01 0.16
C TRP A 378 13.61 28.47 -0.76
N ILE A 379 13.91 27.44 -1.56
CA ILE A 379 12.88 26.78 -2.39
C ILE A 379 11.77 26.21 -1.49
N CYS A 380 12.11 25.50 -0.42
CA CYS A 380 11.14 24.95 0.53
C CYS A 380 10.25 26.05 1.13
N LEU A 381 10.84 27.16 1.60
CA LEU A 381 10.09 28.31 2.15
C LEU A 381 9.14 28.92 1.11
N LYS A 382 9.59 29.08 -0.15
CA LYS A 382 8.71 29.59 -1.22
C LYS A 382 7.55 28.63 -1.50
N LEU A 383 7.80 27.32 -1.53
CA LEU A 383 6.76 26.31 -1.75
C LEU A 383 5.78 26.25 -0.56
N TRP A 384 6.27 26.32 0.67
CA TRP A 384 5.43 26.40 1.88
C TRP A 384 4.60 27.69 1.91
N SER A 385 5.18 28.85 1.52
CA SER A 385 4.43 30.09 1.36
C SER A 385 3.25 29.93 0.38
N LYS A 386 3.47 29.25 -0.75
CA LYS A 386 2.41 29.01 -1.74
C LYS A 386 1.25 28.18 -1.19
N MET A 387 1.54 27.11 -0.46
CA MET A 387 0.53 26.16 0.05
C MET A 387 -0.09 26.53 1.40
N ALA A 388 0.43 27.55 2.10
CA ALA A 388 0.01 27.89 3.46
C ALA A 388 -1.51 28.04 3.57
N SER A 389 -2.10 27.45 4.62
CA SER A 389 -3.56 27.46 4.80
C SER A 389 -4.11 28.84 5.19
N SER A 390 -3.26 29.76 5.65
CA SER A 390 -3.61 31.15 5.98
C SER A 390 -2.63 32.13 5.33
N ASP A 391 -3.09 33.36 5.11
CA ASP A 391 -2.24 34.43 4.58
C ASP A 391 -1.11 34.80 5.54
N GLU A 392 -1.37 34.81 6.85
CA GLU A 392 -0.34 35.04 7.88
C GLU A 392 0.82 34.03 7.79
N MET A 393 0.51 32.72 7.68
CA MET A 393 1.55 31.71 7.49
C MET A 393 2.25 31.88 6.13
N SER A 394 1.49 32.20 5.08
CA SER A 394 2.02 32.47 3.74
C SER A 394 3.05 33.60 3.77
N GLU A 395 2.72 34.69 4.45
CA GLU A 395 3.56 35.88 4.63
C GLU A 395 4.77 35.57 5.51
N GLY A 396 4.60 34.83 6.60
CA GLY A 396 5.70 34.39 7.45
C GLY A 396 6.77 33.60 6.67
N TYR A 397 6.37 32.60 5.89
CA TYR A 397 7.31 31.87 5.03
C TYR A 397 7.93 32.75 3.93
N ALA A 398 7.18 33.70 3.38
CA ALA A 398 7.69 34.63 2.36
C ALA A 398 8.75 35.57 2.96
N SER A 399 8.50 36.12 4.15
CA SER A 399 9.43 36.95 4.92
C SER A 399 10.71 36.19 5.23
N ASN A 400 10.60 34.95 5.74
CA ASN A 400 11.76 34.10 6.01
C ASN A 400 12.57 33.82 4.73
N ALA A 401 11.90 33.66 3.57
CA ALA A 401 12.59 33.48 2.29
C ALA A 401 13.30 34.76 1.82
N GLU A 402 12.82 35.94 2.18
CA GLU A 402 13.47 37.22 1.89
C GLU A 402 14.67 37.47 2.82
N GLU A 403 14.53 37.14 4.10
CA GLU A 403 15.61 37.21 5.09
C GLU A 403 16.80 36.32 4.70
N LEU A 404 16.54 35.15 4.11
CA LEU A 404 17.59 34.30 3.54
C LEU A 404 18.46 35.01 2.49
N PHE A 405 17.94 36.01 1.77
CA PHE A 405 18.78 36.79 0.85
C PHE A 405 19.77 37.69 1.59
N MET A 406 19.37 38.24 2.73
CA MET A 406 20.24 39.05 3.58
C MET A 406 21.31 38.16 4.21
N ILE A 407 20.91 36.99 4.72
CA ILE A 407 21.81 35.99 5.29
C ILE A 407 22.86 35.52 4.26
N ALA A 408 22.45 35.31 3.01
CA ALA A 408 23.36 34.85 1.95
C ALA A 408 24.37 35.93 1.48
N GLN A 409 24.19 37.19 1.87
CA GLN A 409 25.06 38.32 1.52
C GLN A 409 25.88 38.84 2.69
N GLY A 410 25.49 38.53 3.92
CA GLY A 410 26.18 39.01 5.12
C GLY A 410 27.33 38.11 5.57
N ASP A 411 27.90 38.48 6.71
CA ASP A 411 29.09 37.90 7.31
C ASP A 411 28.74 36.94 8.47
N GLU A 412 29.62 36.76 9.45
CA GLU A 412 29.43 35.80 10.54
C GLU A 412 28.16 36.01 11.36
N ASP A 413 27.70 37.25 11.55
CA ASP A 413 26.46 37.51 12.30
C ASP A 413 25.22 37.00 11.55
N SER A 414 25.32 36.82 10.23
CA SER A 414 24.25 36.21 9.42
C SER A 414 24.00 34.75 9.76
N LEU A 415 24.99 34.04 10.30
CA LEU A 415 24.81 32.67 10.77
C LEU A 415 23.98 32.60 12.06
N LYS A 416 24.05 33.61 12.92
CA LYS A 416 23.21 33.70 14.12
C LYS A 416 21.75 33.94 13.72
N VAL A 417 21.52 34.90 12.83
CA VAL A 417 20.18 35.16 12.27
C VAL A 417 19.61 33.93 11.59
N LEU A 418 20.44 33.16 10.88
CA LEU A 418 20.01 31.88 10.31
C LEU A 418 19.63 30.86 11.38
N LEU A 419 20.39 30.77 12.47
CA LEU A 419 20.08 29.87 13.59
C LEU A 419 18.73 30.22 14.22
N ASP A 420 18.48 31.51 14.46
CA ASP A 420 17.22 32.02 15.02
C ASP A 420 16.05 31.71 14.09
N LEU A 421 16.22 31.92 12.78
CA LEU A 421 15.21 31.58 11.78
C LEU A 421 14.91 30.07 11.78
N LEU A 422 15.94 29.21 11.84
CA LEU A 422 15.77 27.76 11.90
C LEU A 422 15.03 27.32 13.17
N LEU A 423 15.36 27.92 14.33
CA LEU A 423 14.69 27.66 15.60
C LEU A 423 13.24 28.16 15.59
N GLY A 424 12.99 29.34 15.03
CA GLY A 424 11.66 29.89 14.84
C GLY A 424 10.76 29.05 13.93
N ILE A 425 11.35 28.30 12.98
CA ILE A 425 10.60 27.32 12.17
C ILE A 425 10.36 26.02 12.94
N LEU A 426 11.32 25.57 13.75
CA LEU A 426 11.20 24.35 14.57
C LEU A 426 10.19 24.50 15.72
N SER A 427 10.01 25.71 16.24
CA SER A 427 9.01 26.01 17.27
C SER A 427 7.58 25.91 16.74
N GLN A 428 7.39 25.94 15.41
CA GLN A 428 6.07 25.76 14.79
C GLN A 428 5.59 24.30 14.92
N PRO A 429 4.27 24.07 15.04
CA PRO A 429 3.71 22.72 15.27
C PRO A 429 3.83 21.77 14.05
N MET A 430 4.30 22.27 12.92
CA MET A 430 4.34 21.55 11.64
C MET A 430 5.53 20.58 11.58
N LYS A 431 5.26 19.29 11.78
CA LYS A 431 6.30 18.24 11.85
C LYS A 431 7.19 18.15 10.60
N TYR A 432 6.66 18.42 9.41
CA TYR A 432 7.40 18.35 8.14
C TYR A 432 8.51 19.42 8.00
N HIS A 433 8.56 20.42 8.88
CA HIS A 433 9.68 21.36 8.90
C HIS A 433 10.99 20.72 9.38
N ARG A 434 10.89 19.75 10.29
CA ARG A 434 12.03 19.28 11.08
C ARG A 434 13.17 18.76 10.21
N THR A 435 12.89 17.89 9.25
CA THR A 435 13.95 17.29 8.43
C THR A 435 14.61 18.31 7.50
N VAL A 436 13.85 19.28 6.99
CA VAL A 436 14.40 20.37 6.16
C VAL A 436 15.32 21.25 7.01
N VAL A 437 14.89 21.63 8.22
CA VAL A 437 15.71 22.42 9.13
C VAL A 437 16.97 21.66 9.53
N TYR A 438 16.85 20.38 9.89
CA TYR A 438 18.02 19.54 10.21
C TYR A 438 18.97 19.39 9.02
N TYR A 439 18.45 19.29 7.80
CA TYR A 439 19.27 19.30 6.59
C TYR A 439 20.12 20.58 6.51
N VAL A 440 19.51 21.75 6.67
CA VAL A 440 20.24 23.03 6.65
C VAL A 440 21.25 23.09 7.78
N PHE A 441 20.83 22.74 8.99
CA PHE A 441 21.68 22.78 10.18
C PHE A 441 22.92 21.88 10.03
N VAL A 442 22.74 20.61 9.63
CA VAL A 442 23.85 19.64 9.46
C VAL A 442 24.83 20.09 8.37
N GLN A 443 24.33 20.63 7.26
CA GLN A 443 25.19 21.12 6.17
C GLN A 443 25.99 22.36 6.56
N LEU A 444 25.49 23.15 7.52
CA LEU A 444 26.13 24.38 7.97
C LEU A 444 26.90 24.25 9.28
N LEU A 445 26.77 23.10 9.95
CA LEU A 445 27.47 22.78 11.19
C LEU A 445 28.99 23.03 11.14
N PRO A 446 29.72 22.68 10.06
CA PRO A 446 31.15 22.95 9.98
C PRO A 446 31.52 24.44 10.04
N HIS A 447 30.56 25.33 9.82
CA HIS A 447 30.74 26.78 9.76
C HIS A 447 30.28 27.50 11.03
N PHE A 448 29.60 26.81 11.95
CA PHE A 448 29.25 27.40 13.25
C PHE A 448 30.47 27.43 14.18
N LYS A 449 30.75 28.59 14.76
CA LYS A 449 31.73 28.73 15.85
C LYS A 449 31.13 28.29 17.19
N LYS A 450 31.98 27.97 18.16
CA LYS A 450 31.60 27.51 19.52
C LYS A 450 30.64 28.48 20.24
N GLN A 451 30.78 29.79 19.98
CA GLN A 451 29.87 30.84 20.48
C GLN A 451 28.45 30.78 19.86
N HIS A 452 28.30 30.29 18.63
CA HIS A 452 27.00 30.20 17.96
C HIS A 452 26.16 29.05 18.52
N THR A 453 26.81 28.04 19.11
CA THR A 453 26.17 26.92 19.81
C THR A 453 25.95 27.17 21.31
N MET A 454 26.56 28.22 21.87
CA MET A 454 26.51 28.50 23.32
C MET A 454 25.15 29.11 23.74
N MET A 455 24.44 29.76 22.82
CA MET A 455 23.05 30.21 23.00
C MET A 455 22.01 29.07 23.03
N MET A 456 22.43 27.81 22.86
CA MET A 456 21.57 26.63 23.06
C MET A 456 21.75 25.97 24.43
N ASN A 457 22.71 26.44 25.24
CA ASN A 457 22.90 26.01 26.62
C ASN A 457 22.28 27.07 27.54
N ASP A 458 20.95 27.13 27.60
CA ASP A 458 20.28 27.82 28.71
C ASP A 458 20.30 26.88 29.91
N ASP A 459 21.28 27.09 30.80
CA ASP A 459 21.35 26.53 32.16
C ASP A 459 20.27 27.16 33.11
N GLU A 460 19.17 27.70 32.58
CA GLU A 460 18.16 28.44 33.35
C GLU A 460 16.74 27.82 33.33
N LEU A 461 16.62 26.52 33.02
CA LEU A 461 15.34 25.78 33.09
C LEU A 461 15.46 24.46 33.89
N ALA A 462 16.07 24.52 35.08
CA ALA A 462 16.08 23.41 36.01
C ALA A 462 15.72 23.86 37.43
N ASP A 463 14.47 24.31 37.60
CA ASP A 463 13.73 24.12 38.85
C ASP A 463 12.31 23.68 38.48
N ASP A 464 12.18 22.39 38.15
CA ASP A 464 10.90 21.69 38.29
C ASP A 464 11.25 20.27 38.74
N GLU A 465 11.33 20.09 40.06
CA GLU A 465 11.43 18.79 40.69
C GLU A 465 10.28 17.90 40.19
N GLY A 466 10.64 16.73 39.69
CA GLY A 466 9.70 15.79 39.09
C GLY A 466 8.62 15.33 40.06
N SER A 467 7.38 15.35 39.57
CA SER A 467 6.29 14.55 40.14
C SER A 467 5.96 13.42 39.17
N GLU A 468 6.49 12.24 39.48
CA GLU A 468 5.99 10.97 38.96
C GLU A 468 4.56 10.75 39.45
N GLY A 469 3.63 10.54 38.51
CA GLY A 469 2.24 10.29 38.86
C GLY A 469 2.04 8.90 39.48
N ASP A 470 1.24 8.82 40.55
CA ASP A 470 0.18 7.82 40.63
C ASP A 470 -0.99 8.23 41.57
N SER A 471 -2.20 7.94 41.08
CA SER A 471 -3.49 7.74 41.77
C SER A 471 -4.16 8.80 42.68
N SER A 472 -5.35 9.20 42.21
CA SER A 472 -6.67 9.35 42.90
C SER A 472 -7.00 10.51 43.87
N SER A 473 -8.08 11.21 43.47
CA SER A 473 -9.22 11.81 44.21
C SER A 473 -9.05 13.06 45.08
N ASP A 474 -9.72 14.13 44.59
CA ASP A 474 -10.66 15.08 45.22
C ASP A 474 -10.34 15.84 46.54
N GLU A 475 -10.87 17.08 46.53
CA GLU A 475 -11.19 18.01 47.62
C GLU A 475 -10.15 19.10 47.95
N ASP A 476 -10.41 20.28 47.37
CA ASP A 476 -10.76 21.55 48.02
C ASP A 476 -9.87 22.21 49.10
N GLU A 477 -9.89 23.54 48.99
CA GLU A 477 -9.67 24.58 50.01
C GLU A 477 -8.27 25.19 50.22
N GLU A 478 -8.23 26.45 49.78
CA GLU A 478 -7.87 27.66 50.53
C GLU A 478 -6.41 28.11 50.64
N MET A 479 -6.28 29.41 50.36
CA MET A 479 -5.09 30.23 50.43
C MET A 479 -4.73 30.50 51.89
N GLU A 480 -3.44 30.74 52.15
CA GLU A 480 -3.09 31.86 53.02
C GLU A 480 -1.65 32.35 52.75
N ASP A 481 -1.55 33.67 52.86
CA ASP A 481 -0.39 34.55 52.83
C ASP A 481 0.81 34.05 53.67
N ASN A 482 2.04 34.46 53.34
CA ASN A 482 2.52 35.79 53.74
C ASN A 482 4.03 35.97 53.58
N ASP A 483 4.33 37.16 53.07
CA ASP A 483 5.38 38.10 53.48
C ASP A 483 6.89 37.81 53.38
N ASP A 484 7.48 38.84 52.77
CA ASP A 484 8.66 39.61 53.17
C ASP A 484 10.05 39.25 52.60
N ALA A 485 10.49 40.25 51.82
CA ALA A 485 11.82 40.60 51.31
C ALA A 485 12.83 40.87 52.47
N PRO A 486 14.04 41.46 52.29
CA PRO A 486 14.65 42.02 51.06
C PRO A 486 16.20 41.83 50.95
N VAL A 487 16.75 42.53 49.95
CA VAL A 487 18.07 43.23 49.86
C VAL A 487 19.39 42.55 49.44
N GLU A 488 19.95 43.19 48.38
CA GLU A 488 21.33 43.66 48.17
C GLU A 488 22.42 42.64 47.78
N SER A 489 22.85 42.66 46.50
CA SER A 489 23.92 43.49 45.90
C SER A 489 25.33 42.99 46.26
N GLU A 490 26.12 42.61 45.27
CA GLU A 490 27.23 43.43 44.77
C GLU A 490 27.97 42.70 43.64
N SER A 491 28.60 43.51 42.81
CA SER A 491 29.51 43.17 41.73
C SER A 491 30.69 42.32 42.18
N ASP A 492 31.22 41.45 41.32
CA ASP A 492 32.51 41.77 40.69
C ASP A 492 32.83 40.81 39.54
N SER A 493 33.53 41.40 38.57
CA SER A 493 34.22 40.73 37.48
C SER A 493 35.26 39.74 38.03
N ASP A 494 35.34 38.55 37.44
CA ASP A 494 36.63 37.89 37.25
C ASP A 494 36.58 36.96 36.03
N GLU A 495 37.69 36.98 35.29
CA GLU A 495 37.98 36.10 34.16
C GLU A 495 38.17 34.66 34.67
N GLU A 496 37.19 33.78 34.44
CA GLU A 496 37.36 32.35 34.75
C GLU A 496 37.72 31.53 33.51
N GLU A 497 38.97 31.05 33.52
CA GLU A 497 39.41 29.85 32.82
C GLU A 497 38.40 28.71 33.03
N VAL A 498 37.97 28.11 31.92
CA VAL A 498 36.99 27.02 31.89
C VAL A 498 37.43 25.84 32.77
N GLU A 499 36.67 25.57 33.83
CA GLU A 499 36.88 24.43 34.72
C GLU A 499 36.56 23.11 33.96
N PRO A 500 37.49 22.13 33.89
CA PRO A 500 37.31 20.87 33.17
C PRO A 500 36.12 20.02 33.67
N GLU A 501 35.65 20.31 34.88
CA GLU A 501 34.57 19.59 35.53
C GLU A 501 33.19 19.92 34.95
N ALA A 502 32.98 21.12 34.41
CA ALA A 502 31.75 21.52 33.73
C ALA A 502 31.53 20.73 32.42
N LEU A 503 32.61 20.45 31.68
CA LEU A 503 32.56 19.62 30.47
C LEU A 503 32.27 18.14 30.78
N SER A 504 32.85 17.61 31.86
CA SER A 504 32.57 16.26 32.34
C SER A 504 31.11 16.10 32.80
N ARG A 505 30.52 17.15 33.39
CA ARG A 505 29.12 17.14 33.84
C ARG A 505 28.15 17.23 32.66
N LEU A 506 28.49 17.98 31.61
CA LEU A 506 27.71 18.05 30.36
C LEU A 506 27.71 16.72 29.59
N GLU A 507 28.85 16.01 29.54
CA GLU A 507 28.94 14.65 28.97
C GLU A 507 28.14 13.62 29.78
N SER A 508 28.06 13.80 31.11
CA SER A 508 27.25 12.94 31.99
C SER A 508 25.75 13.21 31.86
N ALA A 509 25.34 14.47 31.68
CA ALA A 509 23.93 14.86 31.55
C ALA A 509 23.33 14.52 30.18
N LEU A 510 24.13 14.60 29.11
CA LEU A 510 23.72 14.24 27.74
C LEU A 510 23.72 12.72 27.47
N GLY A 511 24.24 11.92 28.40
CA GLY A 511 24.36 10.47 28.27
C GLY A 511 24.99 10.04 26.93
N LYS A 512 24.48 8.98 26.30
CA LYS A 512 24.99 8.44 25.02
C LYS A 512 24.80 9.38 23.80
N ALA A 513 24.22 10.57 23.98
CA ALA A 513 23.97 11.53 22.92
C ALA A 513 25.02 12.66 22.84
N ALA A 514 26.05 12.64 23.70
CA ALA A 514 27.12 13.64 23.66
C ALA A 514 27.95 13.54 22.36
N VAL A 515 28.02 14.66 21.62
CA VAL A 515 28.74 14.79 20.34
C VAL A 515 30.23 15.06 20.60
N LYS A 516 31.12 14.13 20.21
CA LYS A 516 32.57 14.38 20.21
C LYS A 516 33.03 15.09 18.94
N ARG A 517 33.89 16.10 19.08
CA ARG A 517 34.49 16.82 17.95
C ARG A 517 35.52 15.94 17.24
N LYS A 518 35.57 16.08 15.91
CA LYS A 518 36.56 15.42 15.05
C LYS A 518 37.91 16.10 15.24
N GLY A 519 38.65 15.64 16.24
CA GLY A 519 39.95 16.15 16.66
C GLY A 519 40.58 15.27 17.74
N ASP A 520 39.77 14.57 18.53
CA ASP A 520 40.23 13.62 19.56
C ASP A 520 39.81 12.19 19.21
N ALA A 521 40.48 11.61 18.21
CA ALA A 521 40.51 10.17 17.96
C ALA A 521 41.92 9.64 18.22
#